data_AF-A0A3E0R0N9-F1
#
_entry.id   AF-A0A3E0R0N9-F1
#
_cell.length_a   1.000
_cell.length_b   1.000
_cell.length_c   1.000
_cell.angle_alpha   90.00
_cell.angle_beta   90.00
_cell.angle_gamma   90.00
#
_symmetry.space_group_name_H-M   'P 1'
#
loop_
_entity.id
_entity.type
_entity.pdbx_description
1 polymer ?
#
loop_
_entity_poly.entity_id
_entity_poly.type
_entity_poly.pdbx_seq_one_letter_code
_entity_poly.pdbx_strand_id
1 'polypeptide(L)'
;MDDETRRVIRCVWDALKPGGRFVAEFGGKDNVGTVVRAIIRVLGREYGRDVSPLNPWYFPSIAEYSTLLERQGFRVVYAAHFDRPTRMKDGENGLRVWMAGFADFFFEGLTDREKEDAIRRIEPETRPALFRDGAWHIDYKRLRIMAVKPKIE
;
A
#
# COMPACT_ATOMS: atom_id res chain seq x y z
N MET A 1 -10.01 -4.81 10.36
CA MET A 1 -8.70 -4.31 9.89
C MET A 1 -7.96 -3.56 11.00
N ASP A 2 -8.62 -2.67 11.75
CA ASP A 2 -7.98 -1.90 12.85
C ASP A 2 -7.37 -2.72 14.00
N ASP A 3 -7.90 -3.93 14.27
CA ASP A 3 -7.49 -4.72 15.44
C ASP A 3 -6.08 -5.30 15.32
N GLU A 4 -5.71 -5.81 14.15
CA GLU A 4 -4.36 -6.35 13.89
C GLU A 4 -3.30 -5.25 13.94
N THR A 5 -3.60 -4.07 13.40
CA THR A 5 -2.69 -2.91 13.46
C THR A 5 -2.45 -2.47 14.90
N ARG A 6 -3.52 -2.40 15.71
CA ARG A 6 -3.41 -2.09 17.15
C ARG A 6 -2.59 -3.15 17.89
N ARG A 7 -2.73 -4.42 17.51
CA ARG A 7 -1.93 -5.52 18.07
C ARG A 7 -0.45 -5.35 17.76
N VAL A 8 -0.08 -5.03 16.53
CA VAL A 8 1.33 -4.74 16.16
C VAL A 8 1.88 -3.58 16.99
N ILE A 9 1.14 -2.48 17.08
CA ILE A 9 1.54 -1.29 17.86
C ILE A 9 1.76 -1.66 19.34
N ARG A 10 0.87 -2.46 19.92
CA ARG A 10 0.99 -2.95 21.31
C ARG A 10 2.23 -3.83 21.50
N CYS A 11 2.45 -4.79 20.61
CA CYS A 11 3.63 -5.66 20.68
C CYS A 11 4.94 -4.85 20.60
N VAL A 12 5.00 -3.83 19.74
CA VAL A 12 6.15 -2.91 19.67
C VAL A 12 6.30 -2.13 20.97
N TRP A 13 5.20 -1.62 21.53
CA TRP A 13 5.21 -0.91 22.81
C TRP A 13 5.75 -1.78 23.95
N ASP A 14 5.29 -3.02 24.07
CA ASP A 14 5.68 -3.95 25.12
C ASP A 14 7.16 -4.34 25.02
N ALA A 15 7.68 -4.47 23.80
CA ALA A 15 9.08 -4.81 23.55
C ALA A 15 10.06 -3.66 23.84
N LEU A 16 9.60 -2.41 23.80
CA LEU A 16 10.46 -1.24 24.01
C LEU A 16 10.67 -0.92 25.50
N LYS A 17 11.92 -0.63 25.87
CA LYS A 17 12.26 0.01 27.15
C LYS A 17 11.70 1.44 27.20
N PRO A 18 11.47 2.02 28.39
CA PRO A 18 11.20 3.45 28.52
C PRO A 18 12.28 4.30 27.82
N GLY A 19 11.86 5.31 27.07
CA GLY A 19 12.74 6.10 26.18
C GLY A 19 13.08 5.42 24.84
N GLY A 20 12.63 4.19 24.60
CA GLY A 20 12.83 3.47 23.35
C GLY A 20 12.08 4.11 22.17
N ARG A 21 12.60 3.91 20.95
CA ARG A 21 12.09 4.52 19.73
C ARG A 21 11.55 3.47 18.76
N PHE A 22 10.40 3.76 18.16
CA PHE A 22 9.84 3.04 17.02
C PHE A 22 9.99 3.92 15.78
N VAL A 23 10.70 3.42 14.76
CA VAL A 23 10.89 4.08 13.47
C VAL A 23 10.45 3.12 12.39
N ALA A 24 9.52 3.54 11.53
CA ALA A 24 8.98 2.71 10.46
C ALA A 24 8.71 3.50 9.18
N GLU A 25 8.76 2.79 8.06
CA GLU A 25 8.27 3.27 6.77
C GLU A 25 7.51 2.15 6.05
N PHE A 26 6.30 2.45 5.58
CA PHE A 26 5.46 1.51 4.83
C PHE A 26 4.52 2.26 3.87
N GLY A 27 3.59 1.56 3.22
CA GLY A 27 2.62 2.19 2.31
C GLY A 27 1.69 3.15 3.07
N GLY A 28 1.65 4.40 2.64
CA GLY A 28 0.72 5.40 3.16
C GLY A 28 -0.58 5.46 2.36
N LYS A 29 -1.52 6.29 2.80
CA LYS A 29 -2.80 6.51 2.11
C LYS A 29 -2.62 6.73 0.61
N ASP A 30 -3.45 6.04 -0.18
CA ASP A 30 -3.43 6.04 -1.65
C ASP A 30 -2.15 5.47 -2.29
N ASN A 31 -1.32 4.75 -1.55
CA ASN A 31 -0.18 4.01 -2.10
C ASN A 31 -0.66 3.08 -3.23
N VAL A 32 0.05 3.10 -4.37
CA VAL A 32 -0.26 2.34 -5.59
C VAL A 32 -1.69 2.53 -6.13
N GLY A 33 -2.30 3.67 -5.77
CA GLY A 33 -3.72 3.91 -5.97
C GLY A 33 -4.14 3.92 -7.44
N THR A 34 -3.26 4.31 -8.37
CA THR A 34 -3.59 4.28 -9.81
C THR A 34 -3.84 2.87 -10.31
N VAL A 35 -2.96 1.92 -9.94
CA VAL A 35 -3.12 0.51 -10.33
C VAL A 35 -4.34 -0.10 -9.65
N VAL A 36 -4.51 0.11 -8.34
CA VAL A 36 -5.65 -0.44 -7.58
C VAL A 36 -6.99 0.03 -8.13
N ARG A 37 -7.14 1.33 -8.41
CA ARG A 37 -8.38 1.86 -8.99
C ARG A 37 -8.67 1.30 -10.39
N ALA A 38 -7.64 1.13 -11.21
CA ALA A 38 -7.79 0.54 -12.54
C ALA A 38 -8.22 -0.93 -12.45
N ILE A 39 -7.61 -1.72 -11.54
CA ILE A 39 -8.03 -3.10 -11.28
C ILE A 39 -9.50 -3.15 -10.88
N ILE A 40 -9.91 -2.38 -9.86
CA ILE A 40 -11.30 -2.36 -9.37
C ILE A 40 -12.26 -1.98 -10.50
N ARG A 41 -11.93 -0.95 -11.28
CA ARG A 41 -12.80 -0.49 -12.37
C ARG A 41 -12.92 -1.53 -13.48
N VAL A 42 -11.81 -2.10 -13.93
CA VAL A 42 -11.80 -3.10 -15.02
C VAL A 42 -12.52 -4.36 -14.58
N LEU A 43 -12.23 -4.89 -13.39
CA LEU A 43 -12.89 -6.11 -12.90
C LEU A 43 -14.38 -5.90 -12.62
N GLY A 44 -14.77 -4.72 -12.12
CA GLY A 44 -16.16 -4.35 -11.96
C GLY A 44 -16.89 -4.22 -13.30
N ARG A 45 -16.29 -3.56 -14.29
CA ARG A 45 -16.91 -3.28 -15.59
C ARG A 45 -17.00 -4.52 -16.49
N GLU A 46 -15.93 -5.30 -16.59
CA GLU A 46 -15.80 -6.38 -17.58
C GLU A 46 -16.25 -7.75 -17.04
N TYR A 47 -16.18 -7.94 -15.71
CA TYR A 47 -16.48 -9.23 -15.07
C TYR A 47 -17.61 -9.12 -14.03
N GLY A 48 -18.13 -7.92 -13.76
CA GLY A 48 -19.18 -7.72 -12.75
C GLY A 48 -18.71 -8.03 -11.32
N ARG A 49 -17.40 -7.92 -11.03
CA ARG A 49 -16.81 -8.30 -9.74
C ARG A 49 -16.38 -7.08 -8.93
N ASP A 50 -16.95 -6.91 -7.75
CA ASP A 50 -16.37 -6.00 -6.75
C ASP A 50 -15.23 -6.71 -6.01
N VAL A 51 -14.01 -6.32 -6.36
CA VAL A 51 -12.77 -6.86 -5.78
C VAL A 51 -12.20 -5.97 -4.68
N SER A 52 -12.85 -4.85 -4.36
CA SER A 52 -12.41 -3.94 -3.30
C SER A 52 -12.22 -4.64 -1.95
N PRO A 53 -13.10 -5.59 -1.54
CA PRO A 53 -12.93 -6.34 -0.29
C PRO A 53 -11.72 -7.29 -0.27
N LEU A 54 -11.15 -7.64 -1.44
CA LEU A 54 -9.98 -8.52 -1.53
C LEU A 54 -8.67 -7.79 -1.23
N ASN A 55 -8.67 -6.46 -1.16
CA ASN A 55 -7.46 -5.69 -0.91
C ASN A 55 -6.97 -5.89 0.54
N PRO A 56 -5.83 -6.57 0.78
CA PRO A 56 -5.34 -6.87 2.12
C PRO A 56 -4.51 -5.70 2.70
N TRP A 57 -4.27 -4.66 1.91
CA TRP A 57 -3.32 -3.62 2.30
C TRP A 57 -3.94 -2.59 3.23
N TYR A 58 -3.24 -2.34 4.34
CA TYR A 58 -3.51 -1.23 5.23
C TYR A 58 -2.62 -0.02 4.86
N PHE A 59 -3.24 1.01 4.31
CA PHE A 59 -2.59 2.24 3.84
C PHE A 59 -3.14 3.47 4.57
N PRO A 60 -2.70 3.73 5.81
CA PRO A 60 -3.19 4.85 6.59
C PRO A 60 -2.57 6.18 6.17
N SER A 61 -3.29 7.24 6.47
CA SER A 61 -2.78 8.61 6.53
C SER A 61 -1.92 8.82 7.77
N ILE A 62 -1.24 9.97 7.81
CA ILE A 62 -0.51 10.44 9.00
C ILE A 62 -1.43 10.45 10.22
N ALA A 63 -2.64 11.02 10.08
CA ALA A 63 -3.56 11.19 11.20
C ALA A 63 -4.02 9.84 11.76
N GLU A 64 -4.41 8.90 10.89
CA GLU A 64 -4.88 7.58 11.29
C GLU A 64 -3.82 6.81 12.07
N TYR A 65 -2.59 6.70 11.54
CA TYR A 65 -1.55 5.91 12.21
C TYR A 65 -0.98 6.61 13.45
N SER A 66 -0.79 7.93 13.41
CA SER A 66 -0.30 8.70 14.57
C SER A 66 -1.27 8.62 15.74
N THR A 67 -2.58 8.70 15.46
CA THR A 67 -3.62 8.55 16.49
C THR A 67 -3.56 7.17 17.16
N LEU A 68 -3.32 6.09 16.40
CA LEU A 68 -3.18 4.76 16.99
C LEU A 68 -1.94 4.64 17.89
N LEU A 69 -0.82 5.23 17.48
CA LEU A 69 0.40 5.26 18.28
C LEU A 69 0.23 6.06 19.57
N GLU A 70 -0.36 7.25 19.49
CA GLU A 70 -0.62 8.12 20.65
C GLU A 70 -1.61 7.48 21.63
N ARG A 71 -2.65 6.82 21.13
CA ARG A 71 -3.59 6.05 21.97
C ARG A 71 -2.92 4.90 22.73
N GLN A 72 -1.87 4.30 22.18
CA GLN A 72 -1.08 3.29 22.89
C GLN A 72 -0.17 3.90 23.98
N GLY A 73 0.14 5.20 23.86
CA GLY A 73 1.00 5.95 24.80
C GLY A 73 2.32 6.43 24.21
N PHE A 74 2.58 6.23 22.90
CA PHE A 74 3.76 6.77 22.25
C PHE A 74 3.65 8.30 22.11
N ARG A 75 4.79 9.00 22.20
CA ARG A 75 4.92 10.37 21.69
C ARG A 75 5.41 10.31 20.24
N VAL A 76 4.57 10.70 19.28
CA VAL A 76 4.98 10.83 17.88
C VAL A 76 5.85 12.08 17.74
N VAL A 77 7.05 11.94 17.17
CA VAL A 77 8.03 13.03 17.05
C VAL A 77 8.33 13.41 15.60
N TYR A 78 7.96 12.56 14.65
CA TYR A 78 8.06 12.82 13.23
C TYR A 78 7.05 11.97 12.48
N ALA A 79 6.35 12.57 11.52
CA ALA A 79 5.50 11.87 10.56
C ALA A 79 5.62 12.55 9.19
N ALA A 80 5.78 11.76 8.13
CA ALA A 80 5.80 12.25 6.77
C ALA A 80 5.06 11.30 5.83
N HIS A 81 4.34 11.88 4.88
CA HIS A 81 3.67 11.18 3.81
C HIS A 81 4.12 11.78 2.48
N PHE A 82 4.74 10.99 1.63
CA PHE A 82 5.38 11.49 0.41
C PHE A 82 5.31 10.50 -0.74
N ASP A 83 5.28 11.03 -1.95
CA ASP A 83 5.31 10.26 -3.19
C ASP A 83 6.72 9.72 -3.44
N ARG A 84 6.81 8.44 -3.82
CA ARG A 84 8.05 7.77 -4.20
C ARG A 84 7.83 6.91 -5.45
N PRO A 85 7.54 7.53 -6.61
CA PRO A 85 7.36 6.79 -7.85
C PRO A 85 8.61 5.96 -8.14
N THR A 86 8.42 4.67 -8.38
CA THR A 86 9.53 3.72 -8.54
C THR A 86 9.50 3.10 -9.92
N ARG A 87 10.58 3.29 -10.68
CA ARG A 87 10.76 2.72 -12.01
C ARG A 87 10.89 1.20 -11.92
N MET A 88 10.06 0.49 -12.68
CA MET A 88 10.15 -0.96 -12.88
C MET A 88 11.30 -1.29 -13.83
N LYS A 89 11.99 -2.41 -13.57
CA LYS A 89 13.17 -2.82 -14.35
C LYS A 89 12.80 -3.46 -15.69
N ASP A 90 11.59 -4.01 -15.78
CA ASP A 90 11.14 -4.84 -16.91
C ASP A 90 10.54 -4.04 -18.08
N GLY A 91 10.84 -2.73 -18.16
CA GLY A 91 10.39 -1.86 -19.25
C GLY A 91 8.88 -1.89 -19.44
N GLU A 92 8.42 -2.25 -20.65
CA GLU A 92 7.00 -2.41 -21.02
C GLU A 92 6.27 -3.50 -20.22
N ASN A 93 6.98 -4.53 -19.72
CA ASN A 93 6.36 -5.61 -18.95
C ASN A 93 6.24 -5.29 -17.45
N GLY A 94 6.78 -4.15 -17.01
CA GLY A 94 6.89 -3.79 -15.60
C GLY A 94 5.58 -3.86 -14.82
N LEU A 95 4.46 -3.39 -15.39
CA LEU A 95 3.17 -3.45 -14.70
C LEU A 95 2.65 -4.89 -14.55
N ARG A 96 2.81 -5.74 -15.58
CA ARG A 96 2.39 -7.15 -15.52
C ARG A 96 3.16 -7.90 -14.45
N VAL A 97 4.49 -7.75 -14.44
CA VAL A 97 5.38 -8.34 -13.45
C VAL A 97 5.00 -7.87 -12.05
N TRP A 98 4.71 -6.57 -11.89
CA TRP A 98 4.27 -6.02 -10.61
C TRP A 98 2.93 -6.60 -10.15
N MET A 99 1.93 -6.68 -11.03
CA MET A 99 0.61 -7.21 -10.68
C MET A 99 0.67 -8.70 -10.33
N ALA A 100 1.44 -9.50 -11.07
CA ALA A 100 1.63 -10.91 -10.75
C ALA A 100 2.34 -11.12 -9.40
N GLY A 101 3.32 -10.26 -9.06
CA GLY A 101 4.08 -10.38 -7.81
C GLY A 101 3.39 -9.81 -6.57
N PHE A 102 2.55 -8.78 -6.74
CA PHE A 102 1.99 -8.04 -5.61
C PHE A 102 0.47 -7.97 -5.57
N ALA A 103 -0.23 -8.17 -6.67
CA ALA A 103 -1.67 -7.88 -6.79
C ALA A 103 -2.51 -9.07 -7.28
N ASP A 104 -1.93 -10.28 -7.37
CA ASP A 104 -2.62 -11.47 -7.91
C ASP A 104 -3.90 -11.82 -7.14
N PHE A 105 -3.95 -11.49 -5.84
CA PHE A 105 -5.13 -11.69 -4.99
C PHE A 105 -6.40 -11.00 -5.52
N PHE A 106 -6.28 -9.90 -6.28
CA PHE A 106 -7.45 -9.25 -6.89
C PHE A 106 -8.07 -10.10 -8.01
N PHE A 107 -7.30 -11.01 -8.59
CA PHE A 107 -7.69 -11.84 -9.73
C PHE A 107 -8.07 -13.26 -9.32
N GLU A 108 -8.19 -13.54 -8.01
CA GLU A 108 -8.64 -14.85 -7.51
C GLU A 108 -9.97 -15.25 -8.14
N GLY A 109 -10.09 -16.51 -8.56
CA GLY A 109 -11.29 -17.04 -9.22
C GLY A 109 -11.43 -16.69 -10.70
N LEU A 110 -10.51 -15.93 -11.30
CA LEU A 110 -10.38 -15.83 -12.76
C LEU A 110 -9.48 -16.93 -13.30
N THR A 111 -9.81 -17.44 -14.48
CA THR A 111 -8.92 -18.31 -15.27
C THR A 111 -7.71 -17.54 -15.77
N ASP A 112 -6.61 -18.22 -16.11
CA ASP A 112 -5.40 -17.57 -16.63
C ASP A 112 -5.68 -16.69 -17.86
N ARG A 113 -6.59 -17.13 -18.73
CA ARG A 113 -7.03 -16.36 -19.90
C ARG A 113 -7.77 -15.07 -19.52
N GLU A 114 -8.63 -15.14 -18.51
CA GLU A 114 -9.33 -13.96 -17.99
C GLU A 114 -8.38 -13.02 -17.26
N LYS A 115 -7.43 -13.53 -16.49
CA LYS A 115 -6.36 -12.73 -15.86
C LYS A 115 -5.59 -11.96 -16.92
N GLU A 116 -5.15 -12.64 -17.98
CA GLU A 116 -4.42 -12.01 -19.06
C GLU A 116 -5.27 -10.92 -19.77
N ASP A 117 -6.55 -11.19 -20.02
CA ASP A 117 -7.45 -10.21 -20.63
C ASP A 117 -7.66 -8.97 -19.74
N ALA A 118 -7.89 -9.18 -18.45
CA ALA A 118 -8.03 -8.08 -17.49
C ALA A 118 -6.75 -7.21 -17.44
N ILE A 119 -5.57 -7.84 -17.40
CA ILE A 119 -4.28 -7.15 -17.41
C ILE A 119 -4.11 -6.29 -18.68
N ARG A 120 -4.45 -6.84 -19.86
CA ARG A 120 -4.40 -6.09 -21.13
C ARG A 120 -5.32 -4.87 -21.14
N ARG A 121 -6.42 -4.89 -20.37
CA ARG A 121 -7.36 -3.76 -20.24
C ARG A 121 -6.93 -2.74 -19.17
N ILE A 122 -6.26 -3.19 -18.11
CA ILE A 122 -5.74 -2.33 -17.04
C ILE A 122 -4.57 -1.46 -17.53
N GLU A 123 -3.71 -2.01 -18.39
CA GLU A 123 -2.55 -1.30 -18.91
C GLU A 123 -2.90 0.04 -19.57
N PRO A 124 -3.79 0.12 -20.58
CA PRO A 124 -4.19 1.40 -21.17
C PRO A 124 -4.76 2.42 -20.18
N GLU A 125 -5.50 1.98 -19.15
CA GLU A 125 -6.07 2.89 -18.14
C GLU A 125 -5.00 3.51 -17.22
N THR A 126 -3.89 2.80 -17.00
CA THR A 126 -2.81 3.25 -16.11
C THR A 126 -1.64 3.90 -16.87
N ARG A 127 -1.48 3.58 -18.15
CA ARG A 127 -0.36 4.02 -18.99
C ARG A 127 -0.14 5.54 -19.00
N PRO A 128 -1.18 6.40 -19.13
CA PRO A 128 -0.97 7.85 -19.16
C PRO A 128 -0.34 8.43 -17.89
N ALA A 129 -0.58 7.80 -16.74
CA ALA A 129 -0.06 8.26 -15.46
C ALA A 129 1.27 7.58 -15.07
N LEU A 130 1.42 6.30 -15.42
CA LEU A 130 2.50 5.47 -14.88
C LEU A 130 3.59 5.14 -15.90
N PHE A 131 3.35 5.26 -17.21
CA PHE A 131 4.35 4.88 -18.22
C PHE A 131 5.06 6.11 -18.80
N ARG A 132 6.38 6.16 -18.64
CA ARG A 132 7.24 7.22 -19.19
C ARG A 132 8.66 6.69 -19.37
N ASP A 133 9.40 7.27 -20.32
CA ASP A 133 10.81 6.93 -20.59
C ASP A 133 11.05 5.42 -20.79
N GLY A 134 10.10 4.76 -21.48
CA GLY A 134 10.16 3.33 -21.80
C GLY A 134 9.95 2.38 -20.61
N ALA A 135 9.47 2.88 -19.47
CA ALA A 135 9.24 2.05 -18.29
C ALA A 135 8.01 2.48 -17.46
N TRP A 136 7.39 1.49 -16.83
CA TRP A 136 6.38 1.72 -15.81
C TRP A 136 7.01 2.31 -14.53
N HIS A 137 6.35 3.29 -13.94
CA HIS A 137 6.70 3.93 -12.69
C HIS A 137 5.52 3.78 -11.73
N ILE A 138 5.61 2.84 -10.79
CA ILE A 138 4.53 2.58 -9.83
C ILE A 138 4.47 3.73 -8.82
N ASP A 139 3.29 4.29 -8.63
CA ASP A 139 2.98 5.47 -7.81
C ASP A 139 2.92 5.13 -6.31
N TYR A 140 4.03 4.59 -5.78
CA TYR A 140 4.12 4.36 -4.35
C TYR A 140 4.02 5.67 -3.57
N LYS A 141 3.27 5.64 -2.46
CA LYS A 141 3.21 6.68 -1.44
C LYS A 141 3.61 6.09 -0.12
N ARG A 142 4.56 6.73 0.57
CA ARG A 142 5.17 6.17 1.78
C ARG A 142 4.79 6.99 2.99
N LEU A 143 4.31 6.30 4.03
CA LEU A 143 4.18 6.86 5.36
C LEU A 143 5.43 6.50 6.15
N ARG A 144 6.14 7.51 6.65
CA ARG A 144 7.31 7.37 7.52
C ARG A 144 7.00 7.99 8.87
N ILE A 145 7.28 7.27 9.95
CA ILE A 145 6.95 7.66 11.32
C ILE A 145 8.15 7.44 12.24
N MET A 146 8.31 8.31 13.23
CA MET A 146 9.12 8.08 14.42
C MET A 146 8.31 8.42 15.65
N ALA A 147 8.26 7.48 16.58
CA ALA A 147 7.57 7.65 17.85
C ALA A 147 8.43 7.12 19.00
N VAL A 148 8.27 7.70 20.18
CA VAL A 148 9.09 7.39 21.37
C VAL A 148 8.18 6.93 22.49
N LYS A 149 8.51 5.78 23.10
CA LYS A 149 7.91 5.36 24.37
C LYS A 149 8.45 6.30 25.45
N PRO A 150 7.61 7.10 26.14
CA PRO A 150 8.09 8.03 27.15
C PRO A 150 8.94 7.35 28.22
N LYS A 151 9.83 8.10 28.86
CA LYS A 151 10.50 7.63 30.07
C LYS A 151 9.46 7.58 31.19
N ILE A 152 9.58 6.60 32.08
CA ILE A 152 8.87 6.62 33.35
C ILE A 152 9.69 7.55 34.24
N GLU A 153 9.08 8.63 34.72
CA GLU A 153 9.66 9.47 35.77
C GLU A 153 9.51 8.78 37.13
#